data_AF-A0A9D4KT49-F1
#
_entry.id   AF-A0A9D4KT49-F1
#
_cell.length_a   1.000
_cell.length_b   1.000
_cell.length_c   1.000
_cell.angle_alpha   90.00
_cell.angle_beta   90.00
_cell.angle_gamma   90.00
#
_symmetry.space_group_name_H-M   'P 1'
#
loop_
_entity.id
_entity.type
_entity.pdbx_description
1 polymer ?
#
loop_
_entity_poly.entity_id
_entity_poly.type
_entity_poly.pdbx_seq_one_letter_code
_entity_poly.pdbx_strand_id
1 'polypeptide(L)'
;MFRSLTCVCLLLGAYALDPTSTFEYEYHVLAKMVGFDHFKAETAMKVAALENQLQSTQNTLRSASREQSGSTYIRWGKKTCPNITTTSQFHSGQAAGGHYQHTGSAEYICLPIDPEFDTPAVEDKEQQGRSLIYGAEYETDAGTLFGSLHDKDVPCSLC
;
A
#
# COMPACT_ATOMS: atom_id res chain seq x y z
N MET A 1 13.46 53.09 -53.36
CA MET A 1 13.82 51.71 -53.78
C MET A 1 14.21 50.92 -52.53
N PHE A 2 13.50 49.81 -52.29
CA PHE A 2 13.87 48.56 -51.57
C PHE A 2 14.47 48.65 -50.13
N ARG A 3 13.70 48.33 -49.08
CA ARG A 3 13.31 46.99 -48.52
C ARG A 3 14.36 46.44 -47.53
N SER A 4 13.96 46.19 -46.27
CA SER A 4 13.82 44.83 -45.72
C SER A 4 13.32 44.88 -44.27
N LEU A 5 12.11 44.35 -44.05
CA LEU A 5 11.58 43.98 -42.74
C LEU A 5 12.21 42.65 -42.33
N THR A 6 12.60 42.52 -41.05
CA THR A 6 12.52 41.22 -40.37
C THR A 6 11.90 41.41 -39.00
N CYS A 7 10.69 40.87 -38.92
CA CYS A 7 9.77 40.79 -37.82
C CYS A 7 10.33 39.85 -36.74
N VAL A 8 10.59 40.36 -35.53
CA VAL A 8 10.65 39.51 -34.33
C VAL A 8 9.28 39.59 -33.69
N CYS A 9 8.40 38.70 -34.14
CA CYS A 9 7.10 38.46 -33.57
C CYS A 9 7.28 37.76 -32.21
N LEU A 10 7.48 38.53 -31.14
CA LEU A 10 7.30 38.02 -29.79
C LEU A 10 5.79 37.86 -29.56
N LEU A 11 5.37 36.59 -29.50
CA LEU A 11 4.01 36.13 -29.26
C LEU A 11 3.50 36.54 -27.87
N LEU A 12 3.12 37.80 -27.70
CA LEU A 12 2.22 38.22 -26.63
C LEU A 12 1.15 39.12 -27.23
N GLY A 13 -0.10 38.86 -26.84
CA GLY A 13 -1.33 39.38 -27.45
C GLY A 13 -1.30 40.86 -27.85
N ALA A 14 -1.95 41.11 -28.98
CA ALA A 14 -1.98 42.37 -29.70
C ALA A 14 -2.49 43.56 -28.85
N TYR A 15 -1.57 44.39 -28.37
CA TYR A 15 -1.80 45.81 -28.09
C TYR A 15 -0.56 46.57 -28.54
N ALA A 16 -0.68 47.38 -29.60
CA ALA A 16 0.38 48.28 -30.02
C ALA A 16 0.46 49.44 -28.99
N LEU A 17 1.59 49.57 -28.29
CA LEU A 17 1.84 50.66 -27.35
C LEU A 17 2.78 51.70 -27.99
N ASP A 18 2.39 52.97 -27.87
CA ASP A 18 3.07 54.18 -28.32
C ASP A 18 4.29 54.49 -27.41
N PRO A 19 5.52 54.75 -27.91
CA PRO A 19 6.73 54.73 -27.08
C PRO A 19 7.04 56.05 -26.32
N THR A 20 6.08 56.96 -26.12
CA THR A 20 6.35 58.31 -25.56
C THR A 20 6.05 58.50 -24.07
N SER A 21 5.86 57.45 -23.27
CA SER A 21 5.40 57.54 -21.88
C SER A 21 6.13 56.53 -20.96
N THR A 22 7.30 56.89 -20.44
CA THR A 22 8.04 56.05 -19.47
C THR A 22 7.26 55.80 -18.17
N PHE A 23 6.30 56.68 -17.84
CA PHE A 23 5.50 56.66 -16.62
C PHE A 23 4.44 55.54 -16.62
N GLU A 24 3.82 55.25 -17.77
CA GLU A 24 2.83 54.17 -17.88
C GLU A 24 3.49 52.78 -17.86
N TYR A 25 4.71 52.66 -18.39
CA TYR A 25 5.48 51.41 -18.34
C TYR A 25 5.88 51.03 -16.91
N GLU A 26 6.35 51.97 -16.10
CA GLU A 26 6.66 51.71 -14.69
C GLU A 26 5.42 51.24 -13.91
N TYR A 27 4.28 51.89 -14.11
CA TYR A 27 3.04 51.52 -13.43
C TYR A 27 2.59 50.10 -13.81
N HIS A 28 2.74 49.71 -15.08
CA HIS A 28 2.38 48.38 -15.57
C HIS A 28 3.33 47.28 -15.04
N VAL A 29 4.63 47.58 -14.95
CA VAL A 29 5.63 46.67 -14.37
C VAL A 29 5.37 46.48 -12.87
N LEU A 30 5.12 47.57 -12.14
CA LEU A 30 4.78 47.53 -10.72
C LEU A 30 3.48 46.75 -10.47
N ALA A 31 2.43 46.96 -11.27
CA ALA A 31 1.17 46.22 -11.14
C ALA A 31 1.36 44.71 -11.37
N LYS A 32 2.21 44.31 -12.35
CA LYS A 32 2.56 42.91 -12.58
C LYS A 32 3.37 42.30 -11.43
N MET A 33 4.31 43.06 -10.86
CA MET A 33 5.12 42.63 -9.70
C MET A 33 4.24 42.40 -8.47
N VAL A 34 3.33 43.33 -8.15
CA VAL A 34 2.38 43.19 -7.03
C VAL A 34 1.47 41.98 -7.21
N GLY A 35 0.98 41.72 -8.43
CA GLY A 35 0.18 40.54 -8.73
C GLY A 35 0.94 39.22 -8.53
N PHE A 36 2.22 39.18 -8.92
CA PHE A 36 3.08 38.02 -8.69
C PHE A 36 3.37 37.79 -7.20
N ASP A 37 3.62 38.86 -6.43
CA ASP A 37 3.85 38.77 -4.99
C ASP A 37 2.60 38.26 -4.25
N HIS A 38 1.42 38.71 -4.66
CA HIS A 38 0.15 38.22 -4.12
C HIS A 38 -0.06 36.73 -4.41
N PHE A 39 0.15 36.31 -5.67
CA PHE A 39 0.05 34.90 -6.07
C PHE A 39 1.08 34.02 -5.34
N LYS A 40 2.30 34.52 -5.16
CA LYS A 40 3.36 33.84 -4.40
C LYS A 40 2.98 33.66 -2.93
N ALA A 41 2.36 34.67 -2.31
CA ALA A 41 1.88 34.57 -0.93
C ALA A 41 0.74 33.55 -0.79
N GLU A 42 -0.24 33.56 -1.70
CA GLU A 42 -1.33 32.58 -1.68
C GLU A 42 -0.84 31.15 -1.87
N THR A 43 0.06 30.92 -2.82
CA THR A 43 0.63 29.59 -3.09
C THR A 43 1.49 29.11 -1.93
N ALA A 44 2.31 29.98 -1.33
CA ALA A 44 3.10 29.64 -0.14
C ALA A 44 2.22 29.23 1.05
N MET A 45 1.12 29.95 1.30
CA MET A 45 0.19 29.56 2.37
C MET A 45 -0.53 28.24 2.09
N LYS A 46 -0.92 27.99 0.84
CA LYS A 46 -1.55 26.71 0.45
C LYS A 46 -0.59 25.53 0.57
N VAL A 47 0.68 25.70 0.19
CA VAL A 47 1.72 24.68 0.37
C VAL A 47 1.97 24.41 1.85
N ALA A 48 2.12 25.46 2.67
CA ALA A 48 2.32 25.30 4.11
C ALA A 48 1.11 24.62 4.80
N ALA A 49 -0.11 24.94 4.38
CA ALA A 49 -1.31 24.27 4.90
C ALA A 49 -1.34 22.78 4.55
N LEU A 50 -0.95 22.43 3.32
CA LEU A 50 -0.90 21.05 2.85
C LEU A 50 0.19 20.25 3.58
N GLU A 51 1.36 20.83 3.80
CA GLU A 51 2.46 20.20 4.56
C GLU A 51 2.04 19.91 6.01
N ASN A 52 1.36 20.87 6.65
CA ASN A 52 0.82 20.67 8.00
C ASN A 52 -0.22 19.54 8.05
N GLN A 53 -1.07 19.45 7.03
CA GLN A 53 -2.02 18.33 6.91
C GLN A 53 -1.30 17.00 6.73
N LEU A 54 -0.31 16.92 5.82
CA LEU A 54 0.47 15.70 5.60
C LEU A 54 1.18 15.24 6.86
N GLN A 55 1.79 16.17 7.60
CA GLN A 55 2.46 15.86 8.87
C GLN A 55 1.47 15.35 9.93
N SER A 56 0.27 15.94 9.99
CA SER A 56 -0.80 15.50 10.88
C SER A 56 -1.30 14.10 10.53
N THR A 57 -1.55 13.82 9.25
CA THR A 57 -1.92 12.48 8.77
C THR A 57 -0.84 11.46 9.09
N GLN A 58 0.43 11.79 8.82
CA GLN A 58 1.55 10.89 9.10
C GLN A 58 1.72 10.60 10.60
N ASN A 59 1.53 11.61 11.46
CA ASN A 59 1.54 11.42 12.91
C ASN A 59 0.37 10.54 13.37
N THR A 60 -0.81 10.70 12.78
CA THR A 60 -2.02 9.91 13.09
C THR A 60 -1.83 8.44 12.70
N LEU A 61 -1.24 8.18 11.53
CA LEU A 61 -0.92 6.83 11.07
C LEU A 61 0.13 6.17 11.96
N ARG A 62 1.17 6.92 12.34
CA ARG A 62 2.20 6.44 13.28
C ARG A 62 1.61 6.11 14.64
N SER A 63 0.72 6.95 15.19
CA SER A 63 0.04 6.64 16.45
C SER A 63 -0.86 5.42 16.33
N ALA A 64 -1.64 5.29 15.24
CA ALA A 64 -2.46 4.11 15.00
C ALA A 64 -1.63 2.81 14.91
N SER A 65 -0.46 2.87 14.27
CA SER A 65 0.48 1.74 14.24
C SER A 65 1.07 1.39 15.61
N ARG A 66 1.26 2.38 16.50
CA ARG A 66 1.73 2.16 17.88
C ARG A 66 0.65 1.58 18.78
N GLU A 67 -0.61 1.94 18.57
CA GLU A 67 -1.75 1.33 19.28
C GLU A 67 -1.97 -0.13 18.87
N GLN A 68 -1.49 -0.53 17.68
CA GLN A 68 -1.43 -1.94 17.22
C GLN A 68 -0.09 -2.61 17.55
N SER A 69 0.71 -2.06 18.46
CA SER A 69 2.00 -2.64 18.85
C SER A 69 1.78 -3.89 19.70
N GLY A 70 1.70 -5.05 19.05
CA GLY A 70 1.63 -6.38 19.65
C GLY A 70 2.48 -7.38 18.89
N SER A 71 2.74 -8.55 19.47
CA SER A 71 3.40 -9.67 18.79
C SER A 71 2.35 -10.61 18.19
N THR A 72 2.56 -11.03 16.95
CA THR A 72 1.73 -12.06 16.31
C THR A 72 2.26 -13.46 16.61
N TYR A 73 1.37 -14.43 16.77
CA TYR A 73 1.67 -15.85 16.92
C TYR A 73 0.57 -16.73 16.31
N ILE A 74 0.97 -17.91 15.84
CA ILE A 74 0.02 -18.89 15.32
C ILE A 74 -0.44 -19.79 16.47
N ARG A 75 -1.75 -19.97 16.59
CA ARG A 75 -2.35 -20.92 17.51
C ARG A 75 -2.77 -22.18 16.77
N TRP A 76 -1.90 -23.19 16.76
CA TRP A 76 -2.15 -24.49 16.14
C TRP A 76 -3.25 -25.29 16.87
N GLY A 77 -4.02 -26.06 16.11
CA GLY A 77 -5.13 -26.89 16.62
C GLY A 77 -6.34 -26.10 17.13
N LYS A 78 -6.48 -24.83 16.75
CA LYS A 78 -7.59 -23.95 17.14
C LYS A 78 -7.98 -23.05 15.97
N LYS A 79 -9.29 -22.88 15.77
CA LYS A 79 -9.84 -21.97 14.75
C LYS A 79 -9.94 -20.52 15.24
N THR A 80 -9.72 -20.27 16.53
CA THR A 80 -9.91 -18.97 17.14
C THR A 80 -8.80 -18.60 18.12
N CYS A 81 -8.53 -17.30 18.21
CA CYS A 81 -7.65 -16.73 19.24
C CYS A 81 -8.31 -16.77 20.63
N PRO A 82 -7.52 -16.73 21.73
CA PRO A 82 -8.09 -16.58 23.07
C PRO A 82 -8.93 -15.30 23.15
N ASN A 83 -10.15 -15.41 23.68
CA ASN A 83 -11.03 -14.26 23.86
C ASN A 83 -10.62 -13.49 25.12
N ILE A 84 -9.56 -12.69 25.00
CA ILE A 84 -9.04 -11.79 26.03
C ILE A 84 -8.87 -10.39 25.45
N THR A 85 -8.94 -9.37 26.30
CA THR A 85 -8.96 -7.96 25.88
C THR A 85 -7.71 -7.53 25.09
N THR A 86 -6.61 -8.26 25.21
CA THR A 86 -5.30 -7.91 24.61
C THR A 86 -5.01 -8.63 23.28
N THR A 87 -5.87 -9.54 22.84
CA THR A 87 -5.60 -10.39 21.66
C THR A 87 -6.75 -10.30 20.69
N SER A 88 -6.43 -10.08 19.41
CA SER A 88 -7.41 -10.07 18.32
C SER A 88 -7.05 -11.13 17.30
N GLN A 89 -8.06 -11.67 16.61
CA GLN A 89 -7.85 -12.64 15.55
C GLN A 89 -7.66 -11.93 14.22
N PHE A 90 -6.58 -12.26 13.52
CA PHE A 90 -6.34 -11.77 12.17
C PHE A 90 -7.01 -12.66 11.12
N HIS A 91 -6.69 -13.96 11.11
CA HIS A 91 -7.35 -14.94 10.24
C HIS A 91 -7.41 -16.34 10.87
N SER A 92 -8.35 -17.17 10.40
CA SER A 92 -8.37 -18.61 10.66
C SER A 92 -8.02 -19.39 9.40
N GLY A 93 -7.50 -20.60 9.58
CA GLY A 93 -6.89 -21.36 8.51
C GLY A 93 -6.72 -22.85 8.80
N GLN A 94 -6.02 -23.52 7.88
CA GLN A 94 -5.48 -24.87 8.04
C GLN A 94 -3.96 -24.80 8.12
N ALA A 95 -3.36 -25.66 8.95
CA ALA A 95 -1.93 -25.86 8.91
C ALA A 95 -1.55 -26.56 7.60
N ALA A 96 -0.45 -26.14 7.01
CA ALA A 96 0.07 -26.71 5.78
C ALA A 96 1.60 -26.70 5.80
N GLY A 97 2.23 -27.64 5.12
CA GLY A 97 3.68 -27.78 5.03
C GLY A 97 4.03 -28.53 3.75
N GLY A 98 5.24 -29.05 3.61
CA GLY A 98 5.51 -29.99 2.53
C GLY A 98 5.13 -31.42 2.89
N HIS A 99 5.04 -32.24 1.85
CA HIS A 99 4.77 -33.66 1.99
C HIS A 99 5.94 -34.36 2.70
N TYR A 100 5.63 -35.31 3.59
CA TYR A 100 6.64 -36.00 4.40
C TYR A 100 7.72 -36.73 3.60
N GLN A 101 7.44 -37.06 2.32
CA GLN A 101 8.41 -37.71 1.42
C GLN A 101 9.27 -36.72 0.60
N HIS A 102 8.99 -35.42 0.67
CA HIS A 102 9.70 -34.42 -0.15
C HIS A 102 10.84 -33.76 0.65
N THR A 103 12.03 -33.72 0.06
CA THR A 103 13.18 -33.00 0.62
C THR A 103 13.13 -31.51 0.25
N GLY A 104 13.50 -30.61 1.18
CA GLY A 104 13.46 -29.16 0.95
C GLY A 104 12.10 -28.50 1.21
N SER A 105 11.27 -29.15 2.02
CA SER A 105 9.92 -28.73 2.40
C SER A 105 9.87 -27.43 3.21
N ALA A 106 8.73 -26.74 3.14
CA ALA A 106 8.37 -25.67 4.06
C ALA A 106 8.14 -26.20 5.48
N GLU A 107 8.49 -25.38 6.48
CA GLU A 107 7.96 -25.49 7.84
C GLU A 107 6.45 -25.25 7.84
N TYR A 108 5.74 -25.70 8.88
CA TYR A 108 4.30 -25.52 8.95
C TYR A 108 3.90 -24.04 8.95
N ILE A 109 2.99 -23.69 8.05
CA ILE A 109 2.38 -22.36 7.91
C ILE A 109 0.87 -22.45 8.09
N CYS A 110 0.24 -21.34 8.47
CA CYS A 110 -1.22 -21.25 8.60
C CYS A 110 -1.80 -20.66 7.32
N LEU A 111 -2.37 -21.49 6.46
CA LEU A 111 -2.98 -21.05 5.20
C LEU A 111 -4.46 -20.69 5.41
N PRO A 112 -4.96 -19.62 4.76
CA PRO A 112 -6.40 -19.36 4.69
C PRO A 112 -7.15 -20.56 4.10
N ILE A 113 -8.39 -20.78 4.56
CA ILE A 113 -9.25 -21.88 4.06
C ILE A 113 -9.65 -21.65 2.60
N ASP A 114 -9.85 -20.39 2.22
CA ASP A 114 -10.21 -19.99 0.87
C ASP A 114 -9.06 -19.20 0.26
N PRO A 115 -8.24 -19.82 -0.62
CA PRO A 115 -7.11 -19.16 -1.25
C PRO A 115 -7.56 -18.21 -2.36
N GLU A 116 -7.06 -16.98 -2.33
CA GLU A 116 -7.20 -16.05 -3.45
C GLU A 116 -6.07 -16.29 -4.47
N PHE A 117 -6.43 -16.53 -5.72
CA PHE A 117 -5.47 -16.71 -6.82
C PHE A 117 -5.57 -15.54 -7.80
N ASP A 118 -4.43 -14.95 -8.13
CA ASP A 118 -4.35 -13.99 -9.23
C ASP A 118 -4.63 -14.69 -10.57
N THR A 119 -5.35 -14.01 -11.46
CA THR A 119 -5.72 -14.57 -12.76
C THR A 119 -4.64 -14.38 -13.84
N PRO A 120 -4.43 -15.36 -14.73
CA PRO A 120 -5.11 -16.66 -14.79
C PRO A 120 -4.65 -17.57 -13.65
N ALA A 121 -5.63 -18.16 -12.93
CA ALA A 121 -5.34 -19.17 -11.93
C ALA A 121 -4.50 -20.24 -12.62
N VAL A 122 -3.32 -20.51 -12.09
CA VAL A 122 -2.37 -21.43 -12.70
C VAL A 122 -2.91 -22.85 -12.50
N GLU A 123 -3.86 -23.25 -13.34
CA GLU A 123 -4.39 -24.61 -13.45
C GLU A 123 -3.39 -25.53 -14.17
N ASP A 124 -2.13 -25.51 -13.74
CA ASP A 124 -1.13 -26.39 -14.30
C ASP A 124 -1.26 -27.75 -13.62
N LYS A 125 -1.93 -28.69 -14.28
CA LYS A 125 -2.11 -30.08 -13.82
C LYS A 125 -0.81 -30.91 -13.81
N GLU A 126 0.33 -30.31 -14.18
CA GLU A 126 1.64 -30.93 -14.21
C GLU A 126 2.71 -29.98 -13.63
N GLN A 127 2.94 -30.08 -12.31
CA GLN A 127 3.79 -29.15 -11.55
C GLN A 127 4.92 -29.89 -10.81
N GLN A 128 5.54 -30.89 -11.45
CA GLN A 128 6.52 -31.77 -10.79
C GLN A 128 7.83 -31.08 -10.35
N GLY A 129 7.99 -29.77 -10.59
CA GLY A 129 9.17 -28.99 -10.22
C GLY A 129 8.90 -27.72 -9.39
N ARG A 130 7.70 -27.53 -8.84
CA ARG A 130 7.39 -26.38 -7.97
C ARG A 130 7.47 -26.77 -6.49
N SER A 131 7.66 -25.76 -5.62
CA SER A 131 7.54 -25.94 -4.18
C SER A 131 6.07 -26.17 -3.83
N LEU A 132 5.69 -27.45 -3.71
CA LEU A 132 4.33 -27.87 -3.38
C LEU A 132 4.08 -27.73 -1.87
N ILE A 133 2.90 -27.23 -1.52
CA ILE A 133 2.42 -27.12 -0.14
C ILE A 133 1.17 -27.99 0.00
N TYR A 134 1.13 -28.77 1.07
CA TYR A 134 0.11 -29.77 1.40
C TYR A 134 -0.52 -29.41 2.74
N GLY A 135 -1.81 -29.68 2.89
CA GLY A 135 -2.46 -29.61 4.21
C GLY A 135 -1.81 -30.57 5.20
N ALA A 136 -1.76 -30.17 6.47
CA ALA A 136 -1.28 -31.00 7.56
C ALA A 136 -2.45 -31.67 8.27
N GLU A 137 -2.31 -32.96 8.56
CA GLU A 137 -3.30 -33.76 9.28
C GLU A 137 -2.76 -34.28 10.61
N TYR A 138 -3.69 -34.63 11.51
CA TYR A 138 -3.35 -35.32 12.74
C TYR A 138 -3.04 -36.78 12.45
N GLU A 139 -1.79 -37.16 12.63
CA GLU A 139 -1.34 -38.55 12.58
C GLU A 139 -1.35 -39.14 14.00
N THR A 140 -2.46 -39.76 14.38
CA THR A 140 -2.67 -40.32 15.72
C THR A 140 -3.15 -41.78 15.65
N ASP A 141 -2.83 -42.56 16.68
CA ASP A 141 -3.32 -43.94 16.76
C ASP A 141 -4.82 -43.95 17.10
N ALA A 142 -5.61 -44.69 16.31
CA ALA A 142 -7.07 -44.81 16.44
C ALA A 142 -7.56 -45.28 17.83
N GLY A 143 -6.72 -45.97 18.61
CA GLY A 143 -7.03 -46.46 19.96
C GLY A 143 -6.77 -45.47 21.10
N THR A 144 -6.31 -44.25 20.81
CA THR A 144 -5.93 -43.26 21.82
C THR A 144 -7.04 -42.25 22.08
N LEU A 145 -6.86 -41.41 23.11
CA LEU A 145 -7.73 -40.27 23.39
C LEU A 145 -7.88 -39.31 22.18
N PHE A 146 -6.91 -39.32 21.26
CA PHE A 146 -6.89 -38.51 20.06
C PHE A 146 -7.18 -39.31 18.78
N GLY A 147 -7.57 -40.58 18.88
CA GLY A 147 -7.86 -41.42 17.71
C GLY A 147 -9.00 -40.88 16.85
N SER A 148 -9.94 -40.14 17.45
CA SER A 148 -10.99 -39.42 16.71
C SER A 148 -10.48 -38.26 15.84
N LEU A 149 -9.22 -37.86 15.99
CA LEU A 149 -8.58 -36.83 15.19
C LEU A 149 -7.75 -37.39 14.04
N HIS A 150 -7.48 -38.70 13.99
CA HIS A 150 -6.71 -39.31 12.90
C HIS A 150 -7.27 -38.91 11.52
N ASP A 151 -6.38 -38.54 10.60
CA ASP A 151 -6.66 -38.07 9.24
C ASP A 151 -7.56 -36.81 9.18
N LYS A 152 -7.64 -36.06 10.28
CA LYS A 152 -8.31 -34.75 10.27
C LYS A 152 -7.28 -33.65 10.09
N ASP A 153 -7.62 -32.69 9.24
CA ASP A 153 -6.85 -31.48 9.07
C ASP A 153 -6.64 -30.73 10.39
N VAL A 154 -5.45 -30.15 10.54
CA VAL A 154 -5.08 -29.35 11.72
C VAL A 154 -5.53 -27.90 11.51
N PRO A 155 -6.51 -27.38 12.27
CA PRO A 155 -6.90 -25.98 12.16
C PRO A 155 -5.84 -25.07 12.78
N CYS A 156 -5.78 -23.81 12.33
CA CYS A 156 -4.93 -22.78 12.92
C CYS A 156 -5.62 -21.41 12.95
N SER A 157 -5.14 -20.53 13.81
CA SER A 157 -5.55 -19.12 13.82
C SER A 157 -4.35 -18.22 14.07
N LEU A 158 -4.21 -17.18 13.26
CA LEU A 158 -3.22 -16.14 13.47
C LEU A 158 -3.76 -15.09 14.45
N CYS A 159 -3.04 -14.98 15.55
CA CYS A 159 -3.15 -13.98 16.59
C CYS A 159 -1.80 -13.22 16.62
#